data_AF-A0AB36CRQ3-F1
#
_entry.id   AF-A0AB36CRQ3-F1
#
_cell.length_a   1.000
_cell.length_b   1.000
_cell.length_c   1.000
_cell.angle_alpha   90.00
_cell.angle_beta   90.00
_cell.angle_gamma   90.00
#
_symmetry.space_group_name_H-M   'P 1'
#
loop_
_entity.id
_entity.type
_entity.pdbx_description
1 polymer ?
#
loop_
_entity_poly.entity_id
_entity_poly.type
_entity_poly.pdbx_seq_one_letter_code
_entity_poly.pdbx_strand_id
1 'polypeptide(L)'
;MRYPLALLLCLVTSFSVAAPPARDLNPAFVDLHFGTLSGVGWYPTEPGAVIEAPANAPAPAGSFTIPVSNTSGFSRGQLACYEAEDKTFYPVVVKAVTDGVSLQIDRPLPSPIAAGGKVYNFYNNDAHANKYGFACVADDALRQLSTRPMLRRAAQFKVSSGWEPINGAQVNSVATVDYGGVGGQVEDGLAMAVRTQTAGGGVASKPEVMLYENMVTNVVINPGTQAGKQSAVLDISVVELRKTGEVIEAAKVRVNRDDTIISQDIPYTIVAGSQVRIKMTVPTSGDAVFYPGSITHYHALSAPEDYNHGKHVLFGDSWFVSGGDLHYRLIQRLNKAEVISKGIVGNRSDQLVARFFKDVAKEKPDYVWIMVGTNDYYADMPSQLFQEQMAYLLNYIQSIGAKPIFFSPTVGAMVPDNNVNQLQKSRSYAINTLYVPAVMLLRSPLLPQAMAHQQQ
;
A
#
# COMPACT_ATOMS: atom_id res chain seq x y z
N MET A 1 83.89 -6.48 29.64
CA MET A 1 83.44 -6.33 28.24
C MET A 1 81.95 -5.98 28.25
N ARG A 2 81.58 -4.90 27.57
CA ARG A 2 80.22 -4.36 27.46
C ARG A 2 79.52 -4.95 26.23
N TYR A 3 78.28 -5.39 26.37
CA TYR A 3 77.28 -5.46 25.28
C TYR A 3 75.90 -5.17 25.88
N PRO A 4 75.14 -4.17 25.41
CA PRO A 4 73.73 -4.02 25.73
C PRO A 4 72.89 -4.79 24.70
N LEU A 5 71.98 -5.63 25.18
CA LEU A 5 70.97 -6.29 24.35
C LEU A 5 69.75 -5.36 24.24
N ALA A 6 69.45 -4.92 23.02
CA ALA A 6 68.29 -4.09 22.71
C ALA A 6 67.00 -4.91 22.81
N LEU A 7 66.05 -4.40 23.61
CA LEU A 7 64.69 -4.93 23.72
C LEU A 7 63.82 -4.27 22.63
N LEU A 8 63.45 -5.02 21.59
CA LEU A 8 62.53 -4.57 20.54
C LEU A 8 61.08 -4.78 21.03
N LEU A 9 60.37 -3.69 21.32
CA LEU A 9 58.97 -3.69 21.73
C LEU A 9 58.08 -3.72 20.47
N CYS A 10 57.49 -4.87 20.14
CA CYS A 10 56.44 -4.95 19.12
C CYS A 10 55.12 -4.41 19.68
N LEU A 11 54.77 -3.17 19.34
CA LEU A 11 53.41 -2.66 19.48
C LEU A 11 52.52 -3.32 18.42
N VAL A 12 51.68 -4.25 18.84
CA VAL A 12 50.55 -4.74 18.04
C VAL A 12 49.42 -3.73 18.21
N THR A 13 49.22 -2.85 17.24
CA THR A 13 48.01 -2.01 17.17
C THR A 13 46.85 -2.87 16.69
N SER A 14 46.05 -3.37 17.63
CA SER A 14 44.75 -3.96 17.33
C SER A 14 43.79 -2.85 16.86
N PHE A 15 43.62 -2.73 15.55
CA PHE A 15 42.51 -1.96 15.00
C PHE A 15 41.22 -2.73 15.31
N SER A 16 40.41 -2.23 16.25
CA SER A 16 39.03 -2.68 16.38
C SER A 16 38.30 -2.32 15.09
N VAL A 17 38.09 -3.31 14.23
CA VAL A 17 37.14 -3.21 13.13
C VAL A 17 35.78 -3.09 13.80
N ALA A 18 35.23 -1.87 13.86
CA ALA A 18 33.86 -1.67 14.30
C ALA A 18 32.96 -2.58 13.47
N ALA A 19 32.20 -3.45 14.13
CA ALA A 19 31.20 -4.25 13.45
C ALA A 19 30.28 -3.29 12.66
N PRO A 20 29.91 -3.63 11.41
CA PRO A 20 28.96 -2.81 10.68
C PRO A 20 27.70 -2.64 11.55
N PRO A 21 27.07 -1.45 11.54
CA PRO A 21 25.87 -1.21 12.32
C PRO A 21 24.84 -2.29 11.99
N ALA A 22 24.16 -2.79 13.03
CA ALA A 22 23.12 -3.80 12.86
C ALA A 22 22.09 -3.28 11.85
N ARG A 23 21.85 -4.07 10.79
CA ARG A 23 20.92 -3.70 9.73
C ARG A 23 19.50 -3.61 10.30
N ASP A 24 18.78 -2.55 9.99
CA ASP A 24 17.35 -2.46 10.30
C ASP A 24 16.57 -3.46 9.43
N LEU A 25 15.98 -4.47 10.07
CA LEU A 25 15.18 -5.51 9.43
C LEU A 25 13.66 -5.27 9.59
N ASN A 26 13.23 -4.10 10.06
CA ASN A 26 11.82 -3.75 10.08
C ASN A 26 11.27 -3.79 8.64
N PRO A 27 10.10 -4.42 8.41
CA PRO A 27 9.52 -4.52 7.08
C PRO A 27 9.13 -3.16 6.52
N ALA A 28 9.38 -2.97 5.23
CA ALA A 28 8.77 -1.89 4.44
C ALA A 28 7.44 -2.34 3.84
N PHE A 29 6.55 -1.39 3.55
CA PHE A 29 5.20 -1.69 3.06
C PHE A 29 4.78 -0.81 1.87
N VAL A 30 4.33 -1.49 0.82
CA VAL A 30 3.69 -0.91 -0.35
C VAL A 30 2.20 -1.22 -0.30
N ASP A 31 1.38 -0.16 -0.26
CA ASP A 31 -0.07 -0.27 -0.34
C ASP A 31 -0.48 -0.35 -1.81
N LEU A 32 -0.56 -1.58 -2.30
CA LEU A 32 -1.00 -1.89 -3.65
C LEU A 32 -2.52 -1.80 -3.76
N HIS A 33 -3.26 -2.31 -2.78
CA HIS A 33 -4.69 -2.59 -2.90
C HIS A 33 -5.51 -1.29 -2.90
N PHE A 34 -5.41 -0.50 -1.82
CA PHE A 34 -6.16 0.74 -1.67
C PHE A 34 -5.35 1.97 -2.09
N GLY A 35 -4.02 1.85 -2.11
CA GLY A 35 -3.11 2.85 -2.66
C GLY A 35 -3.08 2.82 -4.19
N THR A 36 -2.14 2.07 -4.76
CA THR A 36 -1.87 2.08 -6.21
C THR A 36 -3.10 1.72 -7.06
N LEU A 37 -3.79 0.63 -6.72
CA LEU A 37 -4.95 0.12 -7.48
C LEU A 37 -6.26 0.80 -7.09
N SER A 38 -6.26 1.62 -6.03
CA SER A 38 -7.43 2.38 -5.61
C SER A 38 -8.68 1.52 -5.34
N GLY A 39 -8.49 0.27 -4.92
CA GLY A 39 -9.56 -0.71 -4.71
C GLY A 39 -10.34 -1.09 -5.97
N VAL A 40 -9.82 -0.79 -7.17
CA VAL A 40 -10.43 -1.08 -8.47
C VAL A 40 -9.75 -2.27 -9.11
N GLY A 41 -10.51 -3.35 -9.32
CA GLY A 41 -10.11 -4.52 -10.10
C GLY A 41 -10.54 -4.40 -11.57
N TRP A 42 -10.34 -5.47 -12.33
CA TRP A 42 -10.76 -5.56 -13.72
C TRP A 42 -12.29 -5.65 -13.86
N TYR A 43 -12.85 -5.08 -14.93
CA TYR A 43 -14.22 -5.33 -15.36
C TYR A 43 -14.28 -6.23 -16.61
N PRO A 44 -15.29 -7.13 -16.73
CA PRO A 44 -15.52 -7.95 -17.93
C PRO A 44 -15.61 -7.21 -19.25
N THR A 45 -16.02 -5.94 -19.20
CA THR A 45 -16.16 -5.08 -20.37
C THR A 45 -14.84 -4.40 -20.76
N GLU A 46 -13.78 -4.55 -19.98
CA GLU A 46 -12.48 -4.01 -20.35
C GLU A 46 -11.88 -4.82 -21.50
N PRO A 47 -11.21 -4.15 -22.46
CA PRO A 47 -10.71 -4.79 -23.68
C PRO A 47 -9.57 -5.79 -23.43
N GLY A 48 -8.97 -5.81 -22.24
CA GLY A 48 -7.73 -6.53 -21.96
C GLY A 48 -6.56 -6.01 -22.78
N ALA A 49 -5.47 -6.78 -22.85
CA ALA A 49 -4.26 -6.43 -23.60
C ALA A 49 -3.77 -5.00 -23.32
N VAL A 50 -3.14 -4.36 -24.32
CA VAL A 50 -2.68 -2.97 -24.27
C VAL A 50 -3.52 -2.14 -25.22
N ILE A 51 -4.22 -1.17 -24.66
CA ILE A 51 -4.89 -0.06 -25.33
C ILE A 51 -4.15 1.21 -24.94
N GLU A 52 -3.93 2.09 -25.90
CA GLU A 52 -3.29 3.39 -25.69
C GLU A 52 -4.08 4.53 -26.33
N ALA A 53 -4.12 5.66 -25.63
CA ALA A 53 -4.65 6.93 -26.10
C ALA A 53 -3.58 8.01 -25.95
N PRO A 54 -3.06 8.58 -27.06
CA PRO A 54 -2.10 9.66 -26.97
C PRO A 54 -2.82 10.97 -26.61
N ALA A 55 -2.21 11.74 -25.71
CA ALA A 55 -2.63 13.06 -25.33
C ALA A 55 -2.45 14.02 -26.52
N ASN A 56 -3.53 14.63 -27.00
CA ASN A 56 -3.48 15.55 -28.14
C ASN A 56 -3.09 16.99 -27.74
N ALA A 57 -3.09 17.29 -26.44
CA ALA A 57 -2.62 18.53 -25.83
C ALA A 57 -2.00 18.21 -24.46
N PRO A 58 -1.11 19.07 -23.91
CA PRO A 58 -0.60 18.87 -22.57
C PRO A 58 -1.71 19.03 -21.52
N ALA A 59 -1.61 18.30 -20.42
CA ALA A 59 -2.41 18.54 -19.22
C ALA A 59 -1.47 18.77 -18.02
N PRO A 60 -1.57 19.93 -17.35
CA PRO A 60 -0.68 20.27 -16.24
C PRO A 60 -1.00 19.46 -14.98
N ALA A 61 -0.04 19.41 -14.05
CA ALA A 61 -0.30 18.95 -12.69
C ALA A 61 -1.49 19.74 -12.10
N GLY A 62 -2.36 19.05 -11.36
CA GLY A 62 -3.62 19.60 -10.86
C GLY A 62 -4.83 19.37 -11.77
N SER A 63 -4.64 19.02 -13.05
CA SER A 63 -5.76 18.74 -13.97
C SER A 63 -6.53 17.48 -13.57
N PHE A 64 -7.85 17.48 -13.79
CA PHE A 64 -8.71 16.28 -13.72
C PHE A 64 -9.09 15.73 -15.10
N THR A 65 -8.57 16.34 -16.16
CA THR A 65 -8.90 15.97 -17.54
C THR A 65 -7.63 15.79 -18.33
N ILE A 66 -7.51 14.66 -19.01
CA ILE A 66 -6.47 14.40 -19.99
C ILE A 66 -7.10 14.45 -21.39
N PRO A 67 -6.78 15.46 -22.21
CA PRO A 67 -7.28 15.53 -23.57
C PRO A 67 -6.54 14.50 -24.43
N VAL A 68 -7.27 13.68 -25.18
CA VAL A 68 -6.73 12.54 -25.94
C VAL A 68 -7.27 12.53 -27.37
N SER A 69 -6.54 11.93 -28.30
CA SER A 69 -6.98 11.84 -29.70
C SER A 69 -7.95 10.69 -30.00
N ASN A 70 -8.09 9.75 -29.07
CA ASN A 70 -9.06 8.67 -29.13
C ASN A 70 -9.43 8.23 -27.70
N THR A 71 -10.60 7.63 -27.55
CA THR A 71 -11.10 7.10 -26.27
C THR A 71 -11.53 5.63 -26.37
N SER A 72 -11.24 4.99 -27.51
CA SER A 72 -11.61 3.60 -27.75
C SER A 72 -10.95 2.69 -26.72
N GLY A 73 -11.72 1.78 -26.12
CA GLY A 73 -11.24 0.87 -25.08
C GLY A 73 -11.12 1.46 -23.67
N PHE A 74 -11.45 2.74 -23.48
CA PHE A 74 -11.57 3.37 -22.16
C PHE A 74 -13.03 3.45 -21.73
N SER A 75 -13.30 3.16 -20.46
CA SER A 75 -14.65 3.19 -19.89
C SER A 75 -14.68 3.77 -18.48
N ARG A 76 -15.83 4.30 -18.06
CA ARG A 76 -16.01 4.81 -16.69
C ARG A 76 -15.82 3.69 -15.67
N GLY A 77 -15.08 3.98 -14.61
CA GLY A 77 -14.74 3.05 -13.52
C GLY A 77 -13.42 2.30 -13.74
N GLN A 78 -12.90 2.29 -14.96
CA GLN A 78 -11.69 1.56 -15.31
C GLN A 78 -10.44 2.19 -14.68
N LEU A 79 -9.55 1.34 -14.16
CA LEU A 79 -8.20 1.73 -13.77
C LEU A 79 -7.33 1.92 -15.02
N ALA A 80 -6.57 2.99 -15.06
CA ALA A 80 -5.68 3.36 -16.16
C ALA A 80 -4.33 3.86 -15.61
N CYS A 81 -3.35 3.93 -16.50
CA CYS A 81 -2.03 4.50 -16.23
C CYS A 81 -1.74 5.60 -17.24
N TYR A 82 -1.16 6.70 -16.82
CA TYR A 82 -0.59 7.65 -17.78
C TYR A 82 0.92 7.79 -17.58
N GLU A 83 1.65 7.99 -18.68
CA GLU A 83 3.07 8.33 -18.67
C GLU A 83 3.22 9.84 -18.48
N ALA A 84 3.80 10.25 -17.36
CA ALA A 84 4.07 11.65 -17.08
C ALA A 84 5.37 12.14 -17.74
N GLU A 85 5.62 13.45 -17.68
CA GLU A 85 6.84 14.06 -18.21
C GLU A 85 8.12 13.56 -17.53
N ASP A 86 8.03 13.18 -16.25
CA ASP A 86 9.11 12.56 -15.45
C ASP A 86 9.43 11.10 -15.87
N LYS A 87 8.78 10.60 -16.92
CA LYS A 87 8.92 9.25 -17.47
C LYS A 87 8.49 8.15 -16.51
N THR A 88 7.74 8.48 -15.48
CA THR A 88 7.08 7.51 -14.58
C THR A 88 5.60 7.37 -14.92
N PHE A 89 5.03 6.24 -14.50
CA PHE A 89 3.62 5.94 -14.66
C PHE A 89 2.85 6.24 -13.38
N TYR A 90 1.65 6.81 -13.54
CA TYR A 90 0.75 7.16 -12.44
C TYR A 90 -0.62 6.50 -12.62
N PRO A 91 -1.17 5.88 -11.57
CA PRO A 91 -2.49 5.25 -11.64
C PRO A 91 -3.59 6.31 -11.52
N VAL A 92 -4.61 6.18 -12.34
CA VAL A 92 -5.82 7.01 -12.33
C VAL A 92 -7.04 6.14 -12.61
N VAL A 93 -8.21 6.56 -12.15
CA VAL A 93 -9.48 5.89 -12.48
C VAL A 93 -10.28 6.81 -13.41
N VAL A 94 -10.76 6.27 -14.53
CA VAL A 94 -11.56 7.01 -15.50
C VAL A 94 -12.95 7.27 -14.93
N LYS A 95 -13.37 8.53 -14.84
CA LYS A 95 -14.67 8.93 -14.28
C LYS A 95 -15.69 9.32 -15.35
N ALA A 96 -15.21 9.86 -16.47
CA ALA A 96 -16.04 10.10 -17.65
C ALA A 96 -15.18 10.03 -18.92
N VAL A 97 -15.84 9.70 -20.03
CA VAL A 97 -15.24 9.64 -21.35
C VAL A 97 -16.01 10.62 -22.24
N THR A 98 -15.32 11.63 -22.77
CA THR A 98 -15.85 12.47 -23.85
C THR A 98 -15.35 11.89 -25.16
N ASP A 99 -16.24 11.27 -25.92
CA ASP A 99 -15.88 10.43 -27.06
C ASP A 99 -14.96 11.15 -28.04
N GLY A 100 -13.79 10.56 -28.30
CA GLY A 100 -12.75 11.09 -29.19
C GLY A 100 -12.03 12.36 -28.70
N VAL A 101 -12.31 12.84 -27.48
CA VAL A 101 -11.86 14.16 -27.01
C VAL A 101 -11.04 14.10 -25.72
N SER A 102 -11.56 13.45 -24.68
CA SER A 102 -10.91 13.51 -23.36
C SER A 102 -11.33 12.39 -22.41
N LEU A 103 -10.44 12.12 -21.45
CA LEU A 103 -10.70 11.30 -20.28
C LEU A 103 -10.74 12.20 -19.05
N GLN A 104 -11.87 12.19 -18.34
CA GLN A 104 -11.96 12.73 -17.00
C GLN A 104 -11.48 11.67 -16.01
N ILE A 105 -10.59 12.02 -15.09
CA ILE A 105 -9.97 11.12 -14.13
C ILE A 105 -10.36 11.47 -12.69
N ASP A 106 -10.10 10.55 -11.77
CA ASP A 106 -10.56 10.60 -10.39
C ASP A 106 -9.84 11.61 -9.50
N ARG A 107 -8.65 12.05 -9.88
CA ARG A 107 -7.77 12.86 -9.02
C ARG A 107 -7.04 13.93 -9.84
N PRO A 108 -6.56 15.00 -9.18
CA PRO A 108 -5.68 15.95 -9.85
C PRO A 108 -4.37 15.24 -10.21
N LEU A 109 -3.87 15.46 -11.43
CA LEU A 109 -2.59 14.90 -11.88
C LEU A 109 -1.45 15.30 -10.92
N PRO A 110 -0.73 14.34 -10.30
CA PRO A 110 0.43 14.68 -9.48
C PRO A 110 1.60 15.23 -10.30
N SER A 111 1.74 14.77 -11.53
CA SER A 111 2.81 15.13 -12.47
C SER A 111 2.18 15.38 -13.85
N PRO A 112 2.62 16.42 -14.59
CA PRO A 112 2.01 16.77 -15.87
C PRO A 112 2.19 15.67 -16.93
N ILE A 113 1.31 15.68 -17.92
CA ILE A 113 1.45 14.89 -19.15
C ILE A 113 1.64 15.85 -20.33
N ALA A 114 2.69 15.63 -21.11
CA ALA A 114 2.97 16.41 -22.31
C ALA A 114 2.03 16.01 -23.47
N ALA A 115 1.90 16.90 -24.46
CA ALA A 115 1.34 16.50 -25.75
C ALA A 115 2.15 15.34 -26.36
N GLY A 116 1.44 14.33 -26.87
CA GLY A 116 2.04 13.08 -27.36
C GLY A 116 2.37 12.07 -26.26
N GLY A 117 2.28 12.45 -24.97
CA GLY A 117 2.26 11.50 -23.85
C GLY A 117 1.08 10.54 -23.98
N LYS A 118 1.10 9.42 -23.25
CA LYS A 118 0.10 8.35 -23.46
C LYS A 118 -0.61 7.96 -22.18
N VAL A 119 -1.89 7.65 -22.32
CA VAL A 119 -2.72 6.97 -21.33
C VAL A 119 -2.93 5.54 -21.81
N TYR A 120 -2.91 4.58 -20.89
CA TYR A 120 -3.04 3.16 -21.15
C TYR A 120 -4.13 2.56 -20.24
N ASN A 121 -4.87 1.56 -20.72
CA ASN A 121 -5.65 0.71 -19.80
C ASN A 121 -4.70 -0.02 -18.83
N PHE A 122 -5.17 -0.36 -17.63
CA PHE A 122 -4.30 -0.99 -16.63
C PHE A 122 -4.20 -2.51 -16.80
N TYR A 123 -5.35 -3.18 -16.94
CA TYR A 123 -5.46 -4.63 -16.83
C TYR A 123 -5.32 -5.33 -18.19
N ASN A 124 -4.60 -6.45 -18.20
CA ASN A 124 -4.57 -7.38 -19.32
C ASN A 124 -5.74 -8.37 -19.25
N ASN A 125 -6.08 -8.80 -18.04
CA ASN A 125 -7.19 -9.69 -17.71
C ASN A 125 -7.60 -9.51 -16.24
N ASP A 126 -8.49 -10.38 -15.75
CA ASP A 126 -9.05 -10.39 -14.40
C ASP A 126 -8.06 -10.61 -13.24
N ALA A 127 -6.82 -11.03 -13.54
CA ALA A 127 -5.81 -11.37 -12.55
C ALA A 127 -4.49 -10.59 -12.71
N HIS A 128 -4.26 -9.98 -13.86
CA HIS A 128 -2.96 -9.39 -14.20
C HIS A 128 -3.09 -8.01 -14.85
N ALA A 129 -2.19 -7.13 -14.46
CA ALA A 129 -1.89 -5.92 -15.20
C ALA A 129 -1.38 -6.26 -16.62
N ASN A 130 -1.50 -5.31 -17.55
CA ASN A 130 -0.68 -5.32 -18.75
C ASN A 130 0.70 -4.71 -18.45
N LYS A 131 1.56 -4.63 -19.46
CA LYS A 131 2.93 -4.08 -19.34
C LYS A 131 2.98 -2.71 -18.66
N TYR A 132 2.05 -1.81 -18.98
CA TYR A 132 2.02 -0.45 -18.43
C TYR A 132 1.37 -0.40 -17.04
N GLY A 133 0.41 -1.29 -16.76
CA GLY A 133 -0.08 -1.51 -15.40
C GLY A 133 1.03 -2.02 -14.47
N PHE A 134 1.83 -3.00 -14.91
CA PHE A 134 3.01 -3.46 -14.14
C PHE A 134 4.03 -2.34 -13.93
N ALA A 135 4.30 -1.53 -14.96
CA ALA A 135 5.22 -0.41 -14.84
C ALA A 135 4.71 0.66 -13.86
N CYS A 136 3.40 0.91 -13.84
CA CYS A 136 2.74 1.80 -12.91
C CYS A 136 2.83 1.30 -11.47
N VAL A 137 2.63 0.00 -11.24
CA VAL A 137 2.82 -0.60 -9.90
C VAL A 137 4.26 -0.45 -9.42
N ALA A 138 5.25 -0.72 -10.29
CA ALA A 138 6.65 -0.55 -9.92
C ALA A 138 7.00 0.92 -9.60
N ASP A 139 6.58 1.86 -10.44
CA ASP A 139 6.88 3.28 -10.23
C ASP A 139 6.16 3.84 -8.99
N ASP A 140 4.90 3.46 -8.74
CA ASP A 140 4.17 3.88 -7.54
C ASP A 140 4.73 3.24 -6.27
N ALA A 141 5.12 1.97 -6.30
CA ALA A 141 5.79 1.29 -5.18
C ALA A 141 7.07 2.03 -4.77
N LEU A 142 7.90 2.42 -5.74
CA LEU A 142 9.12 3.18 -5.45
C LEU A 142 8.83 4.60 -4.93
N ARG A 143 7.78 5.26 -5.41
CA ARG A 143 7.30 6.55 -4.85
C ARG A 143 6.81 6.39 -3.40
N GLN A 144 6.13 5.31 -3.08
CA GLN A 144 5.72 5.02 -1.70
C GLN A 144 6.95 4.75 -0.81
N LEU A 145 7.88 3.91 -1.25
CA LEU A 145 9.08 3.55 -0.47
C LEU A 145 10.03 4.73 -0.23
N SER A 146 10.11 5.69 -1.17
CA SER A 146 10.98 6.87 -1.02
C SER A 146 10.42 7.94 -0.07
N THR A 147 9.13 7.85 0.28
CA THR A 147 8.44 8.86 1.10
C THR A 147 7.94 8.32 2.43
N ARG A 148 7.64 7.01 2.51
CA ARG A 148 7.16 6.38 3.74
C ARG A 148 8.31 6.11 4.71
N PRO A 149 8.22 6.58 5.96
CA PRO A 149 9.16 6.19 7.00
C PRO A 149 9.06 4.68 7.28
N MET A 150 10.04 4.13 7.99
CA MET A 150 9.90 2.76 8.48
C MET A 150 8.80 2.70 9.52
N LEU A 151 7.85 1.79 9.34
CA LEU A 151 6.62 1.74 10.11
C LEU A 151 6.59 0.52 11.02
N ARG A 152 5.96 0.70 12.17
CA ARG A 152 5.51 -0.38 13.05
C ARG A 152 4.08 -0.11 13.44
N ARG A 153 3.19 -1.07 13.22
CA ARG A 153 1.77 -0.89 13.58
C ARG A 153 1.65 -0.65 15.08
N ALA A 154 0.93 0.39 15.47
CA ALA A 154 0.59 0.70 16.85
C ALA A 154 -0.83 0.23 17.17
N ALA A 155 -1.78 0.55 16.31
CA ALA A 155 -3.18 0.17 16.45
C ALA A 155 -3.84 0.07 15.08
N GLN A 156 -4.95 -0.67 15.00
CA GLN A 156 -5.76 -0.75 13.79
C GLN A 156 -7.22 -0.81 14.16
N PHE A 157 -8.01 -0.13 13.35
CA PHE A 157 -9.44 -0.08 13.44
C PHE A 157 -10.05 -0.52 12.10
N LYS A 158 -10.98 -1.48 12.13
CA LYS A 158 -11.70 -1.98 10.95
C LYS A 158 -13.02 -1.23 10.75
N VAL A 159 -13.50 -1.18 9.51
CA VAL A 159 -14.67 -0.40 9.07
C VAL A 159 -15.91 -0.55 9.98
N SER A 160 -16.22 -1.77 10.45
CA SER A 160 -17.45 -2.07 11.20
C SER A 160 -17.56 -1.52 12.62
N SER A 161 -16.47 -1.07 13.25
CA SER A 161 -16.41 -1.11 14.72
C SER A 161 -16.47 0.23 15.49
N GLY A 162 -16.60 1.38 14.83
CA GLY A 162 -16.22 2.63 15.51
C GLY A 162 -16.07 3.91 14.69
N TRP A 163 -16.90 4.12 13.68
CA TRP A 163 -17.17 5.47 13.19
C TRP A 163 -18.44 6.02 13.86
N GLU A 164 -18.34 7.19 14.48
CA GLU A 164 -19.46 7.88 15.11
C GLU A 164 -19.88 9.08 14.24
N PRO A 165 -21.18 9.26 13.92
CA PRO A 165 -21.64 10.47 13.24
C PRO A 165 -21.36 11.71 14.06
N ILE A 166 -20.94 12.79 13.41
CA ILE A 166 -20.77 14.10 14.02
C ILE A 166 -21.51 15.17 13.20
N ASN A 167 -21.93 16.23 13.88
CA ASN A 167 -22.57 17.41 13.27
C ASN A 167 -23.75 17.05 12.33
N GLY A 168 -24.63 16.17 12.80
CA GLY A 168 -25.88 15.81 12.12
C GLY A 168 -25.73 14.87 10.92
N ALA A 169 -24.54 14.32 10.67
CA ALA A 169 -24.36 13.31 9.63
C ALA A 169 -25.10 12.01 9.95
N GLN A 170 -25.50 11.29 8.91
CA GLN A 170 -26.10 9.96 8.99
C GLN A 170 -25.11 8.91 8.49
N VAL A 171 -25.04 7.77 9.18
CA VAL A 171 -24.17 6.65 8.81
C VAL A 171 -25.04 5.43 8.57
N ASN A 172 -24.89 4.80 7.41
CA ASN A 172 -25.63 3.59 7.02
C ASN A 172 -24.68 2.54 6.46
N SER A 173 -24.90 1.26 6.76
CA SER A 173 -24.20 0.17 6.10
C SER A 173 -24.59 0.06 4.63
N VAL A 174 -23.61 -0.21 3.76
CA VAL A 174 -23.79 -0.45 2.32
C VAL A 174 -23.63 -1.95 2.09
N ALA A 175 -24.72 -2.61 1.67
CA ALA A 175 -24.73 -4.05 1.40
C ALA A 175 -24.19 -4.40 0.01
N THR A 176 -24.18 -3.45 -0.92
CA THR A 176 -23.69 -3.66 -2.29
C THR A 176 -22.17 -3.79 -2.29
N VAL A 177 -21.68 -4.82 -2.97
CA VAL A 177 -20.26 -5.02 -3.23
C VAL A 177 -19.91 -4.35 -4.55
N ASP A 178 -19.20 -3.24 -4.48
CA ASP A 178 -18.65 -2.54 -5.63
C ASP A 178 -17.23 -2.03 -5.35
N TYR A 179 -16.53 -1.56 -6.39
CA TYR A 179 -15.19 -0.97 -6.25
C TYR A 179 -15.16 0.36 -5.49
N GLY A 180 -16.30 1.04 -5.31
CA GLY A 180 -16.39 2.30 -4.54
C GLY A 180 -16.50 2.07 -3.02
N GLY A 181 -16.99 0.92 -2.58
CA GLY A 181 -17.10 0.54 -1.18
C GLY A 181 -15.74 0.21 -0.55
N VAL A 182 -15.51 0.67 0.69
CA VAL A 182 -14.24 0.50 1.41
C VAL A 182 -14.21 -0.69 2.38
N GLY A 183 -15.24 -1.54 2.37
CA GLY A 183 -15.41 -2.69 3.26
C GLY A 183 -15.04 -4.03 2.63
N GLY A 184 -14.79 -5.03 3.49
CA GLY A 184 -14.47 -6.40 3.12
C GLY A 184 -15.65 -7.36 3.25
N GLN A 185 -15.38 -8.57 3.74
CA GLN A 185 -16.42 -9.52 4.16
C GLN A 185 -17.17 -9.01 5.40
N VAL A 186 -18.28 -9.66 5.77
CA VAL A 186 -19.09 -9.24 6.92
C VAL A 186 -18.26 -9.19 8.21
N GLU A 187 -17.38 -10.16 8.42
CA GLU A 187 -16.45 -10.22 9.55
C GLU A 187 -15.40 -9.10 9.59
N ASP A 188 -15.13 -8.46 8.45
CA ASP A 188 -14.19 -7.33 8.32
C ASP A 188 -14.87 -5.98 8.51
N GLY A 189 -16.20 -5.99 8.34
CA GLY A 189 -17.06 -4.84 8.29
C GLY A 189 -17.43 -4.46 6.87
N LEU A 190 -18.75 -4.41 6.65
CA LEU A 190 -19.34 -3.88 5.44
C LEU A 190 -18.95 -2.42 5.24
N ALA A 191 -18.95 -1.98 3.98
CA ALA A 191 -18.77 -0.58 3.67
C ALA A 191 -19.86 0.27 4.37
N MET A 192 -19.52 1.52 4.71
CA MET A 192 -20.48 2.46 5.28
C MET A 192 -20.58 3.70 4.40
N ALA A 193 -21.79 4.24 4.27
CA ALA A 193 -22.06 5.52 3.63
C ALA A 193 -22.36 6.56 4.70
N VAL A 194 -21.61 7.65 4.68
CA VAL A 194 -21.83 8.83 5.51
C VAL A 194 -22.49 9.89 4.66
N ARG A 195 -23.70 10.32 5.04
CA ARG A 195 -24.45 11.37 4.35
C ARG A 195 -24.55 12.61 5.22
N THR A 196 -24.32 13.77 4.62
CA THR A 196 -24.46 15.05 5.31
C THR A 196 -24.75 16.20 4.34
N GLN A 197 -25.32 17.28 4.85
CA GLN A 197 -25.61 18.51 4.09
C GLN A 197 -24.91 19.74 4.70
N THR A 198 -24.25 19.56 5.85
CA THR A 198 -23.75 20.66 6.68
C THR A 198 -22.23 20.68 6.65
N ALA A 199 -21.64 21.86 6.47
CA ALA A 199 -20.19 22.05 6.64
C ALA A 199 -19.74 21.55 8.03
N GLY A 200 -18.66 20.78 8.08
CA GLY A 200 -18.18 20.11 9.29
C GLY A 200 -18.94 18.82 9.63
N GLY A 201 -19.97 18.45 8.87
CA GLY A 201 -20.66 17.16 8.97
C GLY A 201 -19.77 15.99 8.55
N GLY A 202 -19.86 14.87 9.26
CA GLY A 202 -19.14 13.65 8.88
C GLY A 202 -19.07 12.60 9.97
N VAL A 203 -17.91 11.97 10.14
CA VAL A 203 -17.68 10.94 11.17
C VAL A 203 -16.41 11.17 11.94
N ALA A 204 -16.34 10.59 13.13
CA ALA A 204 -15.11 10.52 13.90
C ALA A 204 -14.90 9.14 14.52
N SER A 205 -13.67 8.66 14.54
CA SER A 205 -13.31 7.36 15.10
C SER A 205 -13.54 7.32 16.61
N LYS A 206 -13.50 6.15 17.25
CA LYS A 206 -13.25 6.09 18.70
C LYS A 206 -11.82 6.60 19.01
N PRO A 207 -11.59 7.24 20.16
CA PRO A 207 -10.24 7.59 20.59
C PRO A 207 -9.43 6.35 20.96
N GLU A 208 -8.18 6.30 20.52
CA GLU A 208 -7.24 5.20 20.78
C GLU A 208 -5.97 5.72 21.46
N VAL A 209 -5.48 5.01 22.48
CA VAL A 209 -4.25 5.42 23.20
C VAL A 209 -3.02 5.13 22.33
N MET A 210 -2.22 6.16 22.07
CA MET A 210 -0.98 6.03 21.33
C MET A 210 0.20 6.01 22.30
N LEU A 211 1.03 4.96 22.23
CA LEU A 211 2.18 4.79 23.13
C LEU A 211 3.44 5.52 22.65
N TYR A 212 3.41 6.08 21.44
CA TYR A 212 4.56 6.68 20.77
C TYR A 212 4.23 8.09 20.28
N GLU A 213 5.26 8.92 20.10
CA GLU A 213 5.11 10.33 19.73
C GLU A 213 5.03 10.53 18.22
N ASN A 214 5.98 9.96 17.46
CA ASN A 214 6.07 10.13 16.01
C ASN A 214 5.19 9.12 15.29
N MET A 215 4.08 9.57 14.76
CA MET A 215 3.04 8.68 14.25
C MET A 215 2.77 8.95 12.77
N VAL A 216 2.32 7.90 12.09
CA VAL A 216 1.67 7.98 10.78
C VAL A 216 0.33 7.29 10.91
N THR A 217 -0.76 7.98 10.61
CA THR A 217 -2.07 7.34 10.48
C THR A 217 -2.36 7.15 9.00
N ASN A 218 -2.54 5.91 8.58
CA ASN A 218 -3.09 5.57 7.29
C ASN A 218 -4.62 5.49 7.37
N VAL A 219 -5.28 6.12 6.42
CA VAL A 219 -6.73 6.20 6.33
C VAL A 219 -7.18 5.76 4.94
N VAL A 220 -7.96 4.68 4.88
CA VAL A 220 -8.66 4.28 3.65
C VAL A 220 -10.01 4.98 3.59
N ILE A 221 -10.32 5.63 2.47
CA ILE A 221 -11.53 6.45 2.32
C ILE A 221 -11.89 6.53 0.84
N ASN A 222 -13.18 6.43 0.51
CA ASN A 222 -13.69 6.96 -0.76
C ASN A 222 -14.37 8.30 -0.45
N PRO A 223 -13.83 9.44 -0.94
CA PRO A 223 -14.46 10.75 -0.73
C PRO A 223 -15.88 10.86 -1.28
N GLY A 224 -16.28 9.97 -2.19
CA GLY A 224 -17.62 9.87 -2.73
C GLY A 224 -17.98 11.07 -3.59
N THR A 225 -19.19 11.60 -3.42
CA THR A 225 -19.73 12.67 -4.25
C THR A 225 -20.24 13.85 -3.42
N GLN A 226 -20.24 15.03 -4.03
CA GLN A 226 -20.83 16.24 -3.47
C GLN A 226 -21.60 16.97 -4.57
N ALA A 227 -22.86 17.32 -4.30
CA ALA A 227 -23.74 17.95 -5.28
C ALA A 227 -23.14 19.24 -5.84
N GLY A 228 -23.23 19.39 -7.17
CA GLY A 228 -22.69 20.54 -7.90
C GLY A 228 -21.16 20.58 -8.01
N LYS A 229 -20.45 19.53 -7.57
CA LYS A 229 -18.99 19.44 -7.68
C LYS A 229 -18.57 18.25 -8.51
N GLN A 230 -17.44 18.42 -9.20
CA GLN A 230 -16.79 17.34 -9.94
C GLN A 230 -16.24 16.25 -9.00
N SER A 231 -15.69 16.65 -7.86
CA SER A 231 -15.09 15.77 -6.88
C SER A 231 -15.52 16.16 -5.48
N ALA A 232 -15.63 15.17 -4.60
CA ALA A 232 -15.85 15.43 -3.19
C ALA A 232 -14.53 15.85 -2.53
N VAL A 233 -14.65 16.78 -1.59
CA VAL A 233 -13.54 17.24 -0.77
C VAL A 233 -13.83 16.86 0.66
N LEU A 234 -12.87 16.20 1.31
CA LEU A 234 -12.94 15.90 2.74
C LEU A 234 -11.73 16.46 3.46
N ASP A 235 -11.97 16.99 4.65
CA ASP A 235 -10.95 17.29 5.64
C ASP A 235 -10.80 16.07 6.55
N ILE A 236 -9.59 15.52 6.64
CA ILE A 236 -9.23 14.45 7.56
C ILE A 236 -8.31 15.04 8.63
N SER A 237 -8.77 15.02 9.87
CA SER A 237 -8.08 15.66 11.00
C SER A 237 -7.70 14.61 12.04
N VAL A 238 -6.45 14.66 12.49
CA VAL A 238 -5.93 13.88 13.61
C VAL A 238 -6.07 14.74 14.86
N VAL A 239 -6.88 14.30 15.82
CA VAL A 239 -7.15 15.02 17.05
C VAL A 239 -6.50 14.30 18.22
N GLU A 240 -5.55 14.97 18.88
CA GLU A 240 -4.95 14.53 20.14
C GLU A 240 -5.86 14.93 21.31
N LEU A 241 -6.16 13.99 22.20
CA LEU A 241 -6.83 14.20 23.47
C LEU A 241 -5.84 13.89 24.58
N ARG A 242 -5.38 14.93 25.27
CA ARG A 242 -4.38 14.79 26.34
C ARG A 242 -5.05 14.43 27.66
N LYS A 243 -4.29 13.78 28.55
CA LYS A 243 -4.73 13.48 29.93
C LYS A 243 -5.06 14.74 30.75
N THR A 244 -4.51 15.89 30.37
CA THR A 244 -4.79 17.19 30.95
C THR A 244 -6.17 17.74 30.57
N GLY A 245 -6.87 17.12 29.60
CA GLY A 245 -8.15 17.58 29.06
C GLY A 245 -8.03 18.46 27.81
N GLU A 246 -6.81 18.80 27.39
CA GLU A 246 -6.58 19.55 26.15
C GLU A 246 -6.95 18.72 24.91
N VAL A 247 -7.55 19.39 23.92
CA VAL A 247 -7.91 18.84 22.62
C VAL A 247 -7.18 19.62 21.53
N ILE A 248 -6.33 18.93 20.76
CA ILE A 248 -5.43 19.56 19.80
C ILE A 248 -5.62 18.91 18.42
N GLU A 249 -5.72 19.70 17.37
CA GLU A 249 -5.62 19.19 15.99
C GLU A 249 -4.13 19.00 15.66
N ALA A 250 -3.64 17.76 15.85
CA ALA A 250 -2.24 17.41 15.67
C ALA A 250 -1.81 17.41 14.20
N ALA A 251 -2.74 17.09 13.30
CA ALA A 251 -2.56 17.21 11.86
C ALA A 251 -3.89 17.30 11.14
N LYS A 252 -3.85 17.88 9.94
CA LYS A 252 -5.01 17.96 9.05
C LYS A 252 -4.56 17.84 7.61
N VAL A 253 -5.24 16.99 6.85
CA VAL A 253 -5.06 16.87 5.39
C VAL A 253 -6.39 17.07 4.70
N ARG A 254 -6.34 17.57 3.47
CA ARG A 254 -7.49 17.70 2.60
C ARG A 254 -7.35 16.72 1.44
N VAL A 255 -8.32 15.83 1.30
CA VAL A 255 -8.40 14.91 0.16
C VAL A 255 -9.41 15.44 -0.84
N ASN A 256 -9.04 15.40 -2.12
CA ASN A 256 -9.88 15.84 -3.24
C ASN A 256 -9.88 14.75 -4.31
N ARG A 257 -10.99 14.00 -4.40
CA ARG A 257 -11.09 12.85 -5.29
C ARG A 257 -12.54 12.61 -5.73
N ASP A 258 -12.73 12.20 -6.97
CA ASP A 258 -14.05 11.91 -7.55
C ASP A 258 -14.39 10.42 -7.34
N ASP A 259 -15.19 10.15 -6.28
CA ASP A 259 -15.83 8.87 -5.98
C ASP A 259 -14.94 7.64 -6.26
N THR A 260 -13.74 7.65 -5.69
CA THR A 260 -12.73 6.60 -5.85
C THR A 260 -11.93 6.47 -4.56
N ILE A 261 -11.60 5.23 -4.16
CA ILE A 261 -10.88 4.95 -2.91
C ILE A 261 -9.45 5.51 -2.97
N ILE A 262 -9.05 6.19 -1.90
CA ILE A 262 -7.68 6.58 -1.60
C ILE A 262 -7.23 5.97 -0.27
N SER A 263 -5.96 5.64 -0.21
CA SER A 263 -5.22 5.37 1.02
C SER A 263 -4.34 6.57 1.34
N GLN A 264 -4.60 7.25 2.45
CA GLN A 264 -3.97 8.51 2.82
C GLN A 264 -3.14 8.35 4.09
N ASP A 265 -1.83 8.54 3.98
CA ASP A 265 -0.94 8.64 5.13
C ASP A 265 -0.92 10.07 5.68
N ILE A 266 -1.01 10.20 7.00
CA ILE A 266 -1.02 11.47 7.72
C ILE A 266 0.05 11.39 8.81
N PRO A 267 1.24 12.00 8.61
CA PRO A 267 2.26 12.08 9.64
C PRO A 267 1.94 13.16 10.68
N TYR A 268 2.23 12.90 11.96
CA TYR A 268 2.01 13.84 13.06
C TYR A 268 2.83 13.47 14.30
N THR A 269 3.00 14.43 15.21
CA THR A 269 3.64 14.21 16.51
C THR A 269 2.66 14.53 17.63
N ILE A 270 2.63 13.69 18.66
CA ILE A 270 1.80 13.82 19.87
C ILE A 270 2.62 13.54 21.12
N VAL A 271 2.03 13.78 22.30
CA VAL A 271 2.59 13.32 23.55
C VAL A 271 2.32 11.81 23.70
N ALA A 272 3.36 11.05 24.04
CA ALA A 272 3.21 9.62 24.31
C ALA A 272 2.20 9.36 25.44
N GLY A 273 1.27 8.42 25.20
CA GLY A 273 0.18 8.10 26.11
C GLY A 273 -1.07 8.97 25.96
N SER A 274 -1.09 9.94 25.04
CA SER A 274 -2.30 10.64 24.62
C SER A 274 -3.25 9.72 23.85
N GLN A 275 -4.53 10.07 23.82
CA GLN A 275 -5.48 9.44 22.91
C GLN A 275 -5.52 10.19 21.58
N VAL A 276 -5.71 9.45 20.49
CA VAL A 276 -5.88 10.00 19.15
C VAL A 276 -7.24 9.61 18.59
N ARG A 277 -7.90 10.58 17.97
CA ARG A 277 -9.16 10.42 17.27
C ARG A 277 -9.06 10.96 15.85
N ILE A 278 -9.54 10.22 14.87
CA ILE A 278 -9.59 10.68 13.47
C ILE A 278 -10.98 11.27 13.19
N LYS A 279 -11.03 12.47 12.62
CA LYS A 279 -12.27 13.10 12.13
C LYS A 279 -12.22 13.19 10.61
N MET A 280 -13.32 12.87 9.96
CA MET A 280 -13.52 13.07 8.52
C MET A 280 -14.75 13.93 8.32
N THR A 281 -14.60 15.08 7.69
CA THR A 281 -15.68 16.05 7.54
C THR A 281 -15.71 16.66 6.16
N VAL A 282 -16.90 17.02 5.67
CA VAL A 282 -17.03 17.85 4.48
C VAL A 282 -16.75 19.32 4.86
N PRO A 283 -15.90 20.05 4.12
CA PRO A 283 -15.54 21.42 4.48
C PRO A 283 -16.60 22.46 4.10
N THR A 284 -17.55 22.11 3.23
CA THR A 284 -18.61 23.01 2.76
C THR A 284 -19.97 22.32 2.82
N SER A 285 -21.02 23.11 3.02
CA SER A 285 -22.41 22.63 2.96
C SER A 285 -22.80 22.16 1.56
N GLY A 286 -23.92 21.43 1.49
CA GLY A 286 -24.45 20.80 0.28
C GLY A 286 -24.48 19.28 0.41
N ASP A 287 -25.35 18.62 -0.36
CA ASP A 287 -25.53 17.17 -0.30
C ASP A 287 -24.22 16.44 -0.61
N ALA A 288 -23.73 15.70 0.36
CA ALA A 288 -22.50 14.91 0.24
C ALA A 288 -22.70 13.50 0.76
N VAL A 289 -22.04 12.55 0.09
CA VAL A 289 -21.91 11.16 0.55
C VAL A 289 -20.46 10.72 0.40
N PHE A 290 -19.91 10.08 1.43
CA PHE A 290 -18.57 9.50 1.40
C PHE A 290 -18.51 8.18 2.17
N TYR A 291 -17.45 7.40 1.97
CA TYR A 291 -17.35 6.03 2.49
C TYR A 291 -16.05 5.83 3.28
N PRO A 292 -16.09 5.95 4.63
CA PRO A 292 -14.91 5.80 5.48
C PRO A 292 -14.52 4.33 5.67
N GLY A 293 -13.24 4.04 5.46
CA GLY A 293 -12.66 2.71 5.52
C GLY A 293 -11.94 2.45 6.84
N SER A 294 -10.96 1.54 6.79
CA SER A 294 -10.11 1.21 7.93
C SER A 294 -9.13 2.34 8.27
N ILE A 295 -8.75 2.40 9.53
CA ILE A 295 -7.66 3.25 10.02
C ILE A 295 -6.55 2.36 10.55
N THR A 296 -5.31 2.65 10.18
CA THR A 296 -4.15 2.01 10.81
C THR A 296 -3.20 3.08 11.34
N HIS A 297 -2.92 3.03 12.64
CA HIS A 297 -1.93 3.87 13.28
C HIS A 297 -0.59 3.16 13.28
N TYR A 298 0.46 3.85 12.87
CA TYR A 298 1.83 3.37 12.86
C TYR A 298 2.73 4.29 13.68
N HIS A 299 3.68 3.71 14.41
CA HIS A 299 4.85 4.40 14.91
C HIS A 299 5.87 4.51 13.77
N ALA A 300 6.33 5.73 13.48
CA ALA A 300 7.41 5.99 12.55
C ALA A 300 8.76 5.78 13.26
N LEU A 301 9.52 4.77 12.83
CA LEU A 301 10.76 4.35 13.46
C LEU A 301 11.98 5.11 12.94
N SER A 302 12.00 5.39 11.64
CA SER A 302 13.09 6.07 10.96
C SER A 302 12.60 6.77 9.70
N ALA A 303 13.42 7.64 9.14
CA ALA A 303 13.20 8.20 7.80
C ALA A 303 13.11 7.10 6.73
N PRO A 304 12.56 7.41 5.54
CA PRO A 304 12.61 6.53 4.38
C PRO A 304 14.03 6.09 4.04
N GLU A 305 14.17 4.91 3.46
CA GLU A 305 15.46 4.33 3.05
C GLU A 305 15.64 4.44 1.53
N ASP A 306 16.88 4.56 1.05
CA ASP A 306 17.21 4.40 -0.36
C ASP A 306 17.27 2.91 -0.70
N TYR A 307 16.41 2.45 -1.61
CA TYR A 307 16.38 1.06 -2.05
C TYR A 307 17.16 0.82 -3.34
N ASN A 308 17.83 1.82 -3.92
CA ASN A 308 18.60 1.64 -5.16
C ASN A 308 20.03 1.17 -4.87
N HIS A 309 20.17 0.05 -4.15
CA HIS A 309 21.45 -0.62 -3.90
C HIS A 309 21.27 -2.05 -3.40
N GLY A 310 22.35 -2.83 -3.40
CA GLY A 310 22.34 -4.20 -2.89
C GLY A 310 21.57 -5.16 -3.79
N LYS A 311 21.27 -6.35 -3.26
CA LYS A 311 20.57 -7.43 -3.96
C LYS A 311 19.12 -7.56 -3.51
N HIS A 312 18.20 -7.39 -4.44
CA HIS A 312 16.77 -7.59 -4.25
C HIS A 312 16.33 -8.90 -4.87
N VAL A 313 15.58 -9.71 -4.11
CA VAL A 313 14.86 -10.87 -4.64
C VAL A 313 13.37 -10.57 -4.67
N LEU A 314 12.76 -10.62 -5.86
CA LEU A 314 11.31 -10.53 -6.05
C LEU A 314 10.70 -11.93 -5.89
N PHE A 315 10.07 -12.20 -4.75
CA PHE A 315 9.52 -13.52 -4.41
C PHE A 315 8.00 -13.47 -4.36
N GLY A 316 7.36 -14.10 -5.34
CA GLY A 316 5.92 -13.90 -5.59
C GLY A 316 5.32 -14.95 -6.49
N ASP A 317 4.17 -14.61 -7.04
CA ASP A 317 3.47 -15.39 -8.05
C ASP A 317 3.83 -14.91 -9.48
N SER A 318 2.87 -14.96 -10.41
CA SER A 318 3.00 -14.46 -11.79
C SER A 318 3.37 -12.98 -11.88
N TRP A 319 3.03 -12.17 -10.88
CA TRP A 319 3.39 -10.74 -10.88
C TRP A 319 4.91 -10.51 -10.79
N PHE A 320 5.65 -11.46 -10.22
CA PHE A 320 7.11 -11.42 -10.06
C PHE A 320 7.83 -12.48 -10.91
N VAL A 321 7.26 -12.90 -12.04
CA VAL A 321 7.94 -13.86 -12.92
C VAL A 321 9.26 -13.29 -13.48
N SER A 322 10.28 -14.13 -13.59
CA SER A 322 11.56 -13.73 -14.17
C SER A 322 11.40 -13.31 -15.62
N GLY A 323 11.93 -12.13 -15.95
CA GLY A 323 11.75 -11.51 -17.26
C GLY A 323 10.34 -10.96 -17.52
N GLY A 324 9.50 -10.81 -16.48
CA GLY A 324 8.22 -10.10 -16.58
C GLY A 324 8.37 -8.58 -16.58
N ASP A 325 7.30 -7.86 -16.94
CA ASP A 325 7.33 -6.40 -17.09
C ASP A 325 7.64 -5.66 -15.78
N LEU A 326 7.10 -6.13 -14.64
CA LEU A 326 7.43 -5.54 -13.34
C LEU A 326 8.91 -5.72 -13.00
N HIS A 327 9.45 -6.92 -13.22
CA HIS A 327 10.87 -7.23 -13.00
C HIS A 327 11.76 -6.31 -13.84
N TYR A 328 11.46 -6.15 -15.13
CA TYR A 328 12.23 -5.25 -16.00
C TYR A 328 12.10 -3.79 -15.58
N ARG A 329 10.92 -3.34 -15.18
CA ARG A 329 10.75 -1.96 -14.72
C ARG A 329 11.56 -1.68 -13.46
N LEU A 330 11.58 -2.62 -12.51
CA LEU A 330 12.39 -2.47 -11.30
C LEU A 330 13.90 -2.46 -11.61
N ILE A 331 14.40 -3.29 -12.54
CA ILE A 331 15.81 -3.23 -12.98
C ILE A 331 16.14 -1.84 -13.56
N GLN A 332 15.24 -1.28 -14.38
CA GLN A 332 15.46 0.06 -14.97
C GLN A 332 15.53 1.16 -13.90
N ARG A 333 14.69 1.05 -12.86
CA ARG A 333 14.59 2.07 -11.80
C ARG A 333 15.64 1.92 -10.70
N LEU A 334 15.97 0.68 -10.36
CA LEU A 334 16.98 0.33 -9.36
C LEU A 334 18.31 -0.01 -10.06
N ASN A 335 18.80 0.92 -10.88
CA ASN A 335 19.95 0.72 -11.76
C ASN A 335 21.32 0.62 -11.05
N LYS A 336 21.36 0.79 -9.73
CA LYS A 336 22.53 0.58 -8.87
C LYS A 336 22.38 -0.66 -7.99
N ALA A 337 21.27 -1.38 -8.13
CA ALA A 337 20.98 -2.60 -7.41
C ALA A 337 21.00 -3.82 -8.35
N GLU A 338 21.18 -5.00 -7.77
CA GLU A 338 20.95 -6.27 -8.45
C GLU A 338 19.52 -6.72 -8.14
N VAL A 339 18.68 -6.90 -9.16
CA VAL A 339 17.29 -7.35 -8.99
C VAL A 339 17.13 -8.71 -9.65
N ILE A 340 16.68 -9.69 -8.88
CA ILE A 340 16.46 -11.08 -9.33
C ILE A 340 15.02 -11.47 -9.04
N SER A 341 14.32 -11.99 -10.05
CA SER A 341 12.97 -12.54 -9.85
C SER A 341 12.98 -14.04 -9.54
N LYS A 342 12.19 -14.43 -8.55
CA LYS A 342 11.89 -15.81 -8.15
C LYS A 342 10.37 -16.06 -8.11
N GLY A 343 9.58 -15.28 -8.85
CA GLY A 343 8.15 -15.52 -8.98
C GLY A 343 7.82 -16.76 -9.81
N ILE A 344 6.79 -17.49 -9.39
CA ILE A 344 6.28 -18.67 -10.09
C ILE A 344 4.80 -18.48 -10.35
N VAL A 345 4.39 -18.56 -11.62
CA VAL A 345 3.00 -18.41 -12.04
C VAL A 345 2.09 -19.37 -11.27
N GLY A 346 0.94 -18.85 -10.80
CA GLY A 346 -0.06 -19.63 -10.08
C GLY A 346 0.29 -19.95 -8.63
N ASN A 347 1.44 -19.51 -8.11
CA ASN A 347 1.78 -19.76 -6.71
C ASN A 347 0.89 -18.99 -5.74
N ARG A 348 0.58 -19.65 -4.63
CA ARG A 348 -0.07 -19.09 -3.45
C ARG A 348 0.94 -18.87 -2.31
N SER A 349 0.51 -18.18 -1.26
CA SER A 349 1.34 -17.86 -0.09
C SER A 349 1.88 -19.11 0.63
N ASP A 350 1.11 -20.20 0.74
CA ASP A 350 1.55 -21.47 1.32
C ASP A 350 2.69 -22.13 0.51
N GLN A 351 2.62 -22.03 -0.81
CA GLN A 351 3.67 -22.54 -1.71
C GLN A 351 4.94 -21.67 -1.65
N LEU A 352 4.81 -20.35 -1.48
CA LEU A 352 5.94 -19.47 -1.20
C LEU A 352 6.64 -19.87 0.10
N VAL A 353 5.90 -20.10 1.19
CA VAL A 353 6.47 -20.56 2.47
C VAL A 353 7.24 -21.86 2.29
N ALA A 354 6.66 -22.84 1.58
CA ALA A 354 7.29 -24.14 1.34
C ALA A 354 8.62 -24.05 0.56
N ARG A 355 8.75 -23.09 -0.36
CA ARG A 355 9.94 -22.96 -1.24
C ARG A 355 10.94 -21.88 -0.84
N PHE A 356 10.66 -21.09 0.20
CA PHE A 356 11.47 -19.92 0.57
C PHE A 356 12.98 -20.21 0.66
N PHE A 357 13.38 -21.19 1.47
CA PHE A 357 14.81 -21.47 1.69
C PHE A 357 15.51 -22.05 0.45
N LYS A 358 14.75 -22.70 -0.44
CA LYS A 358 15.29 -23.22 -1.69
C LYS A 358 15.58 -22.09 -2.68
N ASP A 359 14.66 -21.13 -2.77
CA ASP A 359 14.62 -20.16 -3.87
C ASP A 359 15.22 -18.79 -3.50
N VAL A 360 15.12 -18.38 -2.23
CA VAL A 360 15.52 -17.04 -1.75
C VAL A 360 16.81 -17.08 -0.94
N ALA A 361 16.92 -17.96 0.07
CA ALA A 361 18.05 -17.94 1.00
C ALA A 361 19.41 -18.15 0.30
N LYS A 362 19.44 -18.92 -0.80
CA LYS A 362 20.66 -19.17 -1.58
C LYS A 362 21.20 -17.94 -2.30
N GLU A 363 20.33 -16.98 -2.62
CA GLU A 363 20.73 -15.75 -3.32
C GLU A 363 21.46 -14.78 -2.40
N LYS A 364 21.36 -14.96 -1.08
CA LYS A 364 21.87 -14.07 -0.03
C LYS A 364 21.42 -12.61 -0.27
N PRO A 365 20.09 -12.36 -0.35
CA PRO A 365 19.58 -11.04 -0.66
C PRO A 365 19.78 -10.05 0.48
N ASP A 366 19.86 -8.78 0.11
CA ASP A 366 19.73 -7.64 1.00
C ASP A 366 18.25 -7.34 1.31
N TYR A 367 17.40 -7.47 0.28
CA TYR A 367 15.98 -7.19 0.33
C TYR A 367 15.18 -8.33 -0.30
N VAL A 368 14.03 -8.67 0.29
CA VAL A 368 13.08 -9.62 -0.30
C VAL A 368 11.73 -8.94 -0.46
N TRP A 369 11.29 -8.81 -1.71
CA TRP A 369 10.00 -8.25 -2.07
C TRP A 369 8.98 -9.37 -2.12
N ILE A 370 7.84 -9.21 -1.44
CA ILE A 370 6.74 -10.18 -1.44
C ILE A 370 5.50 -9.55 -2.06
N MET A 371 5.03 -10.16 -3.14
CA MET A 371 3.75 -9.87 -3.77
C MET A 371 3.06 -11.20 -4.10
N VAL A 372 1.95 -11.45 -3.43
CA VAL A 372 1.14 -12.66 -3.52
C VAL A 372 -0.27 -12.36 -3.02
N GLY A 373 -1.23 -13.24 -3.29
CA GLY A 373 -2.62 -13.08 -2.86
C GLY A 373 -3.62 -13.35 -3.97
N THR A 374 -3.22 -13.13 -5.24
CA THR A 374 -4.07 -13.36 -6.42
C THR A 374 -4.60 -14.79 -6.42
N ASN A 375 -3.69 -15.77 -6.46
CA ASN A 375 -4.06 -17.18 -6.49
C ASN A 375 -4.67 -17.65 -5.16
N ASP A 376 -4.36 -16.98 -4.04
CA ASP A 376 -4.91 -17.29 -2.73
C ASP A 376 -6.41 -16.96 -2.66
N TYR A 377 -6.86 -15.81 -3.17
CA TYR A 377 -8.30 -15.51 -3.19
C TYR A 377 -9.03 -16.32 -4.27
N TYR A 378 -8.41 -16.59 -5.42
CA TYR A 378 -8.99 -17.50 -6.43
C TYR A 378 -9.14 -18.95 -5.91
N ALA A 379 -8.29 -19.36 -4.97
CA ALA A 379 -8.37 -20.64 -4.29
C ALA A 379 -9.21 -20.59 -2.99
N ASP A 380 -9.93 -19.49 -2.75
CA ASP A 380 -10.76 -19.27 -1.56
C ASP A 380 -10.02 -19.49 -0.22
N MET A 381 -8.74 -19.14 -0.15
CA MET A 381 -7.96 -19.29 1.08
C MET A 381 -8.60 -18.49 2.24
N PRO A 382 -8.67 -19.04 3.46
CA PRO A 382 -9.13 -18.26 4.61
C PRO A 382 -8.19 -17.08 4.91
N SER A 383 -8.73 -15.90 5.22
CA SER A 383 -7.95 -14.70 5.54
C SER A 383 -6.97 -14.91 6.69
N GLN A 384 -7.35 -15.71 7.69
CA GLN A 384 -6.47 -16.07 8.80
C GLN A 384 -5.26 -16.88 8.31
N LEU A 385 -5.47 -17.88 7.46
CA LEU A 385 -4.38 -18.69 6.92
C LEU A 385 -3.45 -17.84 6.06
N PHE A 386 -3.99 -16.98 5.20
CA PHE A 386 -3.19 -16.04 4.42
C PHE A 386 -2.30 -15.16 5.32
N GLN A 387 -2.88 -14.58 6.38
CA GLN A 387 -2.14 -13.78 7.36
C GLN A 387 -1.02 -14.60 8.04
N GLU A 388 -1.27 -15.85 8.42
CA GLU A 388 -0.27 -16.74 9.00
C GLU A 388 0.88 -17.02 8.01
N GLN A 389 0.59 -17.25 6.73
CA GLN A 389 1.64 -17.43 5.70
C GLN A 389 2.51 -16.18 5.54
N MET A 390 1.89 -14.99 5.55
CA MET A 390 2.64 -13.73 5.49
C MET A 390 3.54 -13.52 6.71
N ALA A 391 3.09 -13.94 7.90
CA ALA A 391 3.91 -13.92 9.12
C ALA A 391 5.09 -14.91 9.04
N TYR A 392 4.90 -16.10 8.46
CA TYR A 392 6.02 -17.03 8.21
C TYR A 392 7.06 -16.44 7.24
N LEU A 393 6.62 -15.84 6.14
CA LEU A 393 7.52 -15.20 5.17
C LEU A 393 8.32 -14.06 5.80
N LEU A 394 7.68 -13.22 6.60
CA LEU A 394 8.37 -12.16 7.37
C LEU A 394 9.51 -12.74 8.21
N ASN A 395 9.20 -13.75 9.03
CA ASN A 395 10.19 -14.40 9.90
C ASN A 395 11.32 -15.06 9.10
N TYR A 396 11.00 -15.72 7.99
CA TYR A 396 12.01 -16.37 7.15
C TYR A 396 12.98 -15.38 6.51
N ILE A 397 12.47 -14.26 5.98
CA ILE A 397 13.28 -13.18 5.40
C ILE A 397 14.25 -12.61 6.44
N GLN A 398 13.74 -12.32 7.64
CA GLN A 398 14.58 -11.78 8.72
C GLN A 398 15.59 -12.81 9.23
N SER A 399 15.24 -14.10 9.25
CA SER A 399 16.14 -15.17 9.71
C SER A 399 17.40 -15.33 8.85
N ILE A 400 17.35 -14.88 7.59
CA ILE A 400 18.50 -14.87 6.67
C ILE A 400 19.21 -13.51 6.62
N GLY A 401 18.81 -12.55 7.47
CA GLY A 401 19.41 -11.21 7.55
C GLY A 401 18.97 -10.23 6.45
N ALA A 402 17.93 -10.56 5.70
CA ALA A 402 17.38 -9.70 4.66
C ALA A 402 16.24 -8.83 5.18
N LYS A 403 16.02 -7.67 4.54
CA LYS A 403 14.91 -6.77 4.85
C LYS A 403 13.65 -7.14 4.04
N PRO A 404 12.48 -7.34 4.67
CA PRO A 404 11.24 -7.59 3.96
C PRO A 404 10.66 -6.31 3.34
N ILE A 405 10.12 -6.41 2.12
CA ILE A 405 9.31 -5.39 1.46
C ILE A 405 7.99 -6.04 1.04
N PHE A 406 6.90 -5.74 1.74
CA PHE A 406 5.60 -6.35 1.49
C PHE A 406 4.69 -5.48 0.64
N PHE A 407 3.99 -6.10 -0.30
CA PHE A 407 2.84 -5.53 -0.97
C PHE A 407 1.57 -6.08 -0.33
N SER A 408 0.56 -5.23 -0.12
CA SER A 408 -0.80 -5.73 0.04
C SER A 408 -1.23 -6.49 -1.22
N PRO A 409 -2.25 -7.38 -1.17
CA PRO A 409 -2.72 -8.10 -2.35
C PRO A 409 -3.21 -7.15 -3.44
N THR A 410 -3.27 -7.65 -4.67
CA THR A 410 -3.99 -7.05 -5.78
C THR A 410 -5.50 -6.96 -5.49
N VAL A 411 -6.23 -6.23 -6.34
CA VAL A 411 -7.70 -6.14 -6.24
C VAL A 411 -8.32 -7.23 -7.10
N GLY A 412 -9.14 -8.08 -6.48
CA GLY A 412 -9.86 -9.14 -7.17
C GLY A 412 -11.02 -8.60 -8.01
N ALA A 413 -11.27 -9.22 -9.17
CA ALA A 413 -12.40 -8.88 -10.03
C ALA A 413 -13.75 -9.25 -9.39
N MET A 414 -14.78 -8.41 -9.56
CA MET A 414 -16.13 -8.68 -9.02
C MET A 414 -16.87 -9.80 -9.73
N VAL A 415 -16.62 -9.96 -11.03
CA VAL A 415 -17.18 -11.03 -11.85
C VAL A 415 -16.07 -11.46 -12.80
N PRO A 416 -15.09 -12.27 -12.34
CA PRO A 416 -14.09 -12.83 -13.23
C PRO A 416 -14.74 -13.84 -14.18
N ASP A 417 -13.98 -14.39 -15.12
CA ASP A 417 -14.48 -15.37 -16.09
C ASP A 417 -15.08 -16.63 -15.43
N ASN A 418 -14.72 -16.89 -14.17
CA ASN A 418 -15.26 -17.98 -13.34
C ASN A 418 -16.58 -17.64 -12.60
N ASN A 419 -17.11 -16.42 -12.76
CA ASN A 419 -18.30 -15.90 -12.08
C ASN A 419 -18.24 -15.87 -10.54
N VAL A 420 -17.05 -15.93 -9.93
CA VAL A 420 -16.87 -15.85 -8.47
C VAL A 420 -16.30 -14.49 -8.09
N ASN A 421 -17.03 -13.70 -7.30
CA ASN A 421 -16.57 -12.40 -6.85
C ASN A 421 -15.31 -12.49 -5.96
N GLN A 422 -14.19 -12.00 -6.47
CA GLN A 422 -12.89 -12.02 -5.78
C GLN A 422 -12.62 -10.73 -4.97
N LEU A 423 -13.44 -9.70 -5.15
CA LEU A 423 -13.22 -8.39 -4.55
C LEU A 423 -13.28 -8.45 -3.03
N GLN A 424 -14.31 -9.08 -2.46
CA GLN A 424 -14.46 -9.10 -1.01
C GLN A 424 -13.29 -9.82 -0.33
N LYS A 425 -12.86 -10.98 -0.86
CA LYS A 425 -11.74 -11.74 -0.30
C LYS A 425 -10.42 -10.99 -0.42
N SER A 426 -10.12 -10.42 -1.58
CA SER A 426 -8.90 -9.61 -1.75
C SER A 426 -8.87 -8.40 -0.82
N ARG A 427 -10.03 -7.75 -0.57
CA ARG A 427 -10.16 -6.72 0.46
C ARG A 427 -9.96 -7.24 1.86
N SER A 428 -10.51 -8.42 2.20
CA SER A 428 -10.27 -9.06 3.49
C SER A 428 -8.78 -9.25 3.74
N TYR A 429 -8.02 -9.71 2.74
CA TYR A 429 -6.57 -9.84 2.86
C TYR A 429 -5.87 -8.49 3.05
N ALA A 430 -6.29 -7.44 2.33
CA ALA A 430 -5.73 -6.10 2.48
C ALA A 430 -6.01 -5.49 3.86
N ILE A 431 -7.22 -5.70 4.40
CA ILE A 431 -7.66 -5.14 5.70
C ILE A 431 -7.01 -5.89 6.87
N ASN A 432 -6.96 -7.23 6.81
CA ASN A 432 -6.63 -8.03 7.99
C ASN A 432 -5.15 -8.36 8.15
N THR A 433 -4.39 -8.39 7.06
CA THR A 433 -3.03 -8.93 7.09
C THR A 433 -2.04 -7.95 7.71
N LEU A 434 -1.12 -8.49 8.52
CA LEU A 434 -0.15 -7.70 9.29
C LEU A 434 1.19 -7.58 8.57
N TYR A 435 1.30 -6.66 7.62
CA TYR A 435 2.54 -6.47 6.86
C TYR A 435 3.67 -5.82 7.67
N VAL A 436 3.33 -5.00 8.67
CA VAL A 436 4.29 -4.29 9.56
C VAL A 436 3.90 -4.44 11.04
N PRO A 437 4.06 -5.63 11.66
CA PRO A 437 3.46 -5.96 12.95
C PRO A 437 4.01 -5.12 14.13
N ALA A 438 3.17 -4.93 15.17
CA ALA A 438 3.47 -4.12 16.37
C ALA A 438 4.58 -4.69 17.26
N VAL A 439 4.62 -6.01 17.33
CA VAL A 439 5.65 -6.82 17.98
C VAL A 439 5.89 -7.96 17.01
N MET A 440 7.14 -8.43 16.88
CA MET A 440 7.41 -9.65 16.10
C MET A 440 6.73 -10.82 16.80
N LEU A 441 5.50 -11.10 16.38
CA LEU A 441 4.71 -12.22 16.86
C LEU A 441 5.14 -13.43 16.02
N LEU A 442 5.87 -14.32 16.68
CA LEU A 442 6.03 -15.77 16.45
C LEU A 442 7.50 -16.19 16.43
N ARG A 443 7.89 -16.93 17.48
CA ARG A 443 9.04 -17.83 17.39
C ARG A 443 8.69 -18.89 16.36
N SER A 444 9.54 -19.05 15.34
CA SER A 444 9.40 -20.12 14.34
C SER A 444 9.23 -21.49 15.02
N PRO A 445 8.23 -22.31 14.63
CA PRO A 445 8.11 -23.68 15.13
C PRO A 445 9.27 -24.60 14.67
N LEU A 446 10.14 -24.11 13.77
CA LEU A 446 11.28 -24.86 13.23
C LEU A 446 12.62 -24.59 13.94
N LEU A 447 12.64 -23.76 15.00
CA LEU A 447 13.81 -23.72 15.88
C LEU A 447 13.67 -24.85 16.91
N PRO A 448 14.50 -25.91 16.86
CA PRO A 448 14.50 -26.91 17.91
C PRO A 448 14.76 -26.22 19.24
N GLN A 449 13.91 -26.52 20.23
CA GLN A 449 14.13 -26.09 21.61
C GLN A 449 15.53 -26.53 22.01
N ALA A 450 16.45 -25.58 22.17
CA ALA A 450 17.69 -25.85 22.89
C ALA A 450 17.27 -26.33 24.28
N MET A 451 17.46 -27.64 24.51
CA MET A 451 17.07 -28.32 25.72
C MET A 451 17.67 -27.62 26.93
N ALA A 452 16.80 -27.09 27.79
CA ALA A 452 17.16 -26.77 29.17
C ALA A 452 17.31 -28.09 29.96
N HIS A 453 18.47 -28.71 29.84
CA HIS A 453 19.09 -29.58 30.85
C HIS A 453 20.20 -28.74 31.49
N GLN A 454 20.50 -28.72 32.78
CA GLN A 454 20.11 -29.52 33.95
C GLN A 454 20.53 -28.67 35.17
N GLN A 455 19.64 -28.50 36.15
CA GLN A 455 20.04 -28.35 37.56
C GLN A 455 19.06 -29.18 38.39
N GLN A 456 19.44 -30.44 38.62
CA GLN A 456 19.19 -31.18 39.85
C GLN A 456 20.46 -31.97 40.15
#